data_AF-G0ED30-F1
#
_entry.id   AF-G0ED30-F1
#
_cell.length_a   1.000
_cell.length_b   1.000
_cell.length_c   1.000
_cell.angle_alpha   90.00
_cell.angle_beta   90.00
_cell.angle_gamma   90.00
#
_symmetry.space_group_name_H-M   'P 1'
#
loop_
_entity.id
_entity.type
_entity.pdbx_description
1 polymer ?
#
loop_
_entity_poly.entity_id
_entity_poly.type
_entity_poly.pdbx_seq_one_letter_code
_entity_poly.pdbx_strand_id
1 'polypeptide(L)'
;MLRKWRCVICGDEIIEGQRFTVLRDGFVHLECLFEKLVKEGRLSQDIAALMDAVEVLNYLIVRIKEAKRLASSREVIDMLEAVRIDAEKHAAQISSLLERMAGLGGERG
;
A
#
# COMPACT_ATOMS: atom_id res chain seq x y z
N MET A 1 -16.40 5.79 9.36
CA MET A 1 -16.44 5.74 7.89
C MET A 1 -15.08 5.27 7.40
N LEU A 2 -15.03 4.25 6.54
CA LEU A 2 -13.77 3.79 5.95
C LEU A 2 -13.22 4.88 5.04
N ARG A 3 -11.89 5.06 5.02
CA ARG A 3 -11.28 5.99 4.08
C ARG A 3 -11.50 5.52 2.64
N LYS A 4 -11.64 6.47 1.73
CA LYS A 4 -11.83 6.23 0.31
C LYS A 4 -10.85 7.06 -0.50
N TRP A 5 -10.35 6.46 -1.56
CA TRP A 5 -9.48 7.11 -2.55
C TRP A 5 -9.98 6.77 -3.96
N ARG A 6 -9.46 7.44 -4.98
CA ARG A 6 -9.69 7.04 -6.38
C ARG A 6 -8.42 6.43 -6.94
N CYS A 7 -8.55 5.32 -7.65
CA CYS A 7 -7.45 4.73 -8.39
C CYS A 7 -7.05 5.63 -9.55
N VAL A 8 -5.77 5.96 -9.66
CA VAL A 8 -5.28 6.79 -10.76
C VAL A 8 -5.14 6.04 -12.10
N ILE A 9 -5.36 4.71 -12.11
CA ILE A 9 -5.35 3.90 -13.34
C ILE A 9 -6.78 3.71 -13.88
N CYS A 10 -7.73 3.22 -13.09
CA CYS A 10 -9.09 2.93 -13.56
C CYS A 10 -10.13 4.01 -13.21
N GLY A 11 -9.84 4.92 -12.27
CA GLY A 11 -10.78 5.96 -11.82
C GLY A 11 -11.79 5.50 -10.75
N ASP A 12 -11.89 4.19 -10.48
CA ASP A 12 -12.79 3.61 -9.50
C ASP A 12 -12.35 3.87 -8.05
N GLU A 13 -13.28 3.68 -7.11
CA GLU A 13 -13.00 3.84 -5.68
C GLU A 13 -12.07 2.73 -5.15
N ILE A 14 -11.10 3.13 -4.34
CA ILE A 14 -10.34 2.30 -3.43
C ILE A 14 -10.90 2.54 -2.02
N ILE A 15 -11.37 1.49 -1.36
CA ILE A 15 -11.86 1.51 0.01
C ILE A 15 -10.76 1.01 0.94
N GLU A 16 -10.58 1.65 2.10
CA GLU A 16 -9.66 1.18 3.14
C GLU A 16 -9.89 -0.32 3.47
N GLY A 17 -8.82 -1.11 3.34
CA GLY A 17 -8.85 -2.57 3.46
C GLY A 17 -8.82 -3.33 2.13
N GLN A 18 -9.04 -2.66 0.99
CA GLN A 18 -8.80 -3.26 -0.34
C GLN A 18 -7.30 -3.35 -0.67
N ARG A 19 -6.97 -4.10 -1.71
CA ARG A 19 -5.61 -4.30 -2.22
C ARG A 19 -5.17 -3.05 -3.00
N PHE A 20 -4.38 -2.19 -2.37
CA PHE A 20 -3.87 -0.98 -3.01
C PHE A 20 -2.43 -0.68 -2.61
N THR A 21 -1.79 0.22 -3.34
CA THR A 21 -0.53 0.87 -2.99
C THR A 21 -0.62 2.37 -3.25
N VAL A 22 0.35 3.13 -2.75
CA VAL A 22 0.46 4.58 -2.97
C VAL A 22 1.71 4.85 -3.78
N LEU A 23 1.53 5.39 -4.98
CA LEU A 23 2.61 5.90 -5.83
C LEU A 23 2.61 7.44 -5.76
N ARG A 24 3.61 8.10 -6.37
CA ARG A 24 3.66 9.58 -6.41
C ARG A 24 2.39 10.18 -7.00
N ASP A 25 1.85 9.57 -8.06
CA ASP A 25 0.69 10.09 -8.77
C ASP A 25 -0.63 9.86 -8.01
N GLY A 26 -0.63 9.02 -6.98
CA GLY A 26 -1.77 8.78 -6.11
C GLY A 26 -1.96 7.31 -5.73
N PHE A 27 -3.19 6.97 -5.34
CA PHE A 27 -3.57 5.63 -4.91
C PHE A 27 -3.85 4.73 -6.12
N VAL A 28 -3.44 3.47 -6.05
CA VAL A 28 -3.56 2.51 -7.15
C VAL A 28 -4.00 1.14 -6.62
N HIS A 29 -5.03 0.52 -7.24
CA HIS A 29 -5.34 -0.90 -6.97
C HIS A 29 -4.17 -1.76 -7.42
N LEU A 30 -3.77 -2.74 -6.60
CA LEU A 30 -2.66 -3.62 -6.97
C LEU A 30 -2.98 -4.40 -8.24
N GLU A 31 -4.24 -4.78 -8.48
CA GLU A 31 -4.69 -5.43 -9.71
C GLU A 31 -4.48 -4.53 -10.94
N CYS A 32 -4.85 -3.26 -10.86
CA CYS A 32 -4.66 -2.31 -11.96
C CYS A 32 -3.17 -2.10 -12.28
N LEU A 33 -2.33 -2.01 -11.24
CA LEU A 33 -0.88 -1.89 -11.40
C LEU A 33 -0.31 -3.16 -12.04
N PHE A 34 -0.72 -4.33 -11.57
CA PHE A 34 -0.28 -5.62 -12.08
C PHE A 34 -0.62 -5.76 -13.56
N GLU A 35 -1.89 -5.54 -13.93
CA GLU A 35 -2.34 -5.62 -15.32
C GLU A 35 -1.59 -4.65 -16.23
N LYS A 36 -1.34 -3.42 -15.76
CA LYS A 36 -0.57 -2.42 -16.50
C LYS A 36 0.85 -2.93 -16.78
N LEU A 37 1.55 -3.41 -15.75
CA LEU A 37 2.93 -3.88 -15.89
C LEU A 37 3.04 -5.15 -16.73
N VAL A 38 2.04 -6.05 -16.68
CA VAL A 38 1.97 -7.21 -17.59
C VAL A 38 1.82 -6.76 -19.04
N LYS A 39 0.88 -5.86 -19.33
CA LYS A 39 0.62 -5.35 -20.68
C LYS A 39 1.84 -4.61 -21.26
N GLU A 40 2.58 -3.91 -20.41
CA GLU A 40 3.81 -3.19 -20.79
C GLU A 40 5.05 -4.10 -20.85
N GLY A 41 4.96 -5.38 -20.46
CA GLY A 41 6.12 -6.29 -20.42
C GLY A 41 7.15 -5.94 -19.35
N ARG A 42 6.72 -5.23 -18.29
CA ARG A 42 7.58 -4.69 -17.22
C ARG A 42 7.44 -5.43 -15.90
N LEU A 43 6.53 -6.41 -15.81
CA LEU A 43 6.36 -7.20 -14.61
C LEU A 43 7.56 -8.15 -14.42
N SER A 44 8.33 -7.94 -13.34
CA SER A 44 9.38 -8.85 -12.89
C SER A 44 8.96 -9.60 -11.62
N GLN A 45 9.71 -10.65 -11.26
CA GLN A 45 9.51 -11.37 -10.00
C GLN A 45 9.69 -10.45 -8.79
N ASP A 46 10.69 -9.57 -8.81
CA ASP A 46 10.92 -8.61 -7.74
C ASP A 46 9.76 -7.63 -7.57
N ILE A 47 9.20 -7.13 -8.68
CA ILE A 47 8.02 -6.26 -8.65
C ILE A 47 6.83 -7.01 -8.04
N ALA A 48 6.58 -8.25 -8.47
CA ALA A 48 5.51 -9.07 -7.89
C ALA A 48 5.70 -9.29 -6.38
N ALA A 49 6.94 -9.56 -5.94
CA ALA A 49 7.26 -9.71 -4.52
C ALA A 49 7.02 -8.42 -3.72
N LEU A 50 7.36 -7.25 -4.27
CA LEU A 50 7.09 -5.96 -3.64
C LEU A 50 5.58 -5.66 -3.54
N MET A 51 4.81 -6.04 -4.56
CA MET A 51 3.35 -5.92 -4.56
C MET A 51 2.70 -6.78 -3.48
N ASP A 52 3.16 -8.02 -3.32
CA ASP A 52 2.70 -8.92 -2.26
C ASP A 52 3.06 -8.37 -0.86
N ALA A 53 4.30 -7.92 -0.68
CA ALA A 53 4.75 -7.38 0.60
C ALA A 53 3.99 -6.11 1.01
N VAL A 54 3.72 -5.18 0.08
CA VAL A 54 2.96 -3.97 0.41
C VAL A 54 1.50 -4.28 0.71
N GLU A 55 0.92 -5.31 0.06
CA GLU A 55 -0.41 -5.79 0.38
C GLU A 55 -0.51 -6.27 1.83
N VAL A 56 0.43 -7.14 2.25
CA VAL A 56 0.48 -7.67 3.61
C VAL A 56 0.62 -6.55 4.65
N LEU A 57 1.48 -5.55 4.38
CA LEU A 57 1.64 -4.40 5.28
C LEU A 57 0.38 -3.54 5.36
N ASN A 58 -0.30 -3.29 4.24
CA ASN A 58 -1.55 -2.52 4.25
C ASN A 58 -2.66 -3.26 5.00
N TYR A 59 -2.75 -4.58 4.84
CA TYR A 59 -3.64 -5.41 5.65
C TYR A 59 -3.31 -5.32 7.14
N LEU A 60 -2.03 -5.47 7.51
CA LEU A 60 -1.57 -5.36 8.90
C LEU A 60 -1.96 -4.01 9.51
N ILE A 61 -1.73 -2.89 8.81
CA ILE A 61 -2.07 -1.55 9.29
C ILE A 61 -3.56 -1.44 9.63
N VAL A 62 -4.44 -1.96 8.77
CA VAL A 62 -5.89 -1.95 9.02
C VAL A 62 -6.24 -2.81 10.23
N ARG A 63 -5.70 -4.03 10.32
CA ARG A 63 -5.96 -4.93 11.44
C ARG A 63 -5.47 -4.39 12.77
N ILE A 64 -4.33 -3.71 12.80
CA ILE A 64 -3.80 -3.06 14.01
C ILE A 64 -4.68 -1.87 14.43
N LYS A 65 -5.17 -1.05 13.48
CA LYS A 65 -6.14 0.01 13.78
C LYS A 65 -7.41 -0.55 14.41
N GLU A 66 -7.90 -1.68 13.91
CA GLU A 66 -9.09 -2.36 14.46
C GLU A 66 -8.81 -2.95 15.84
N ALA A 67 -7.69 -3.66 16.03
CA ALA A 67 -7.28 -4.20 17.32
C ALA A 67 -7.13 -3.09 18.38
N LYS A 68 -6.55 -1.95 17.99
CA LYS A 68 -6.40 -0.79 18.87
C LYS A 68 -7.74 -0.22 19.33
N ARG A 69 -8.80 -0.27 18.51
CA ARG A 69 -10.15 0.15 18.92
C ARG A 69 -10.77 -0.77 19.99
N LEU A 70 -10.32 -2.01 20.07
CA LEU A 70 -10.79 -2.99 21.06
C LEU A 70 -9.99 -2.96 22.37
N ALA A 71 -8.75 -2.47 22.31
CA ALA A 71 -7.87 -2.39 23.47
C ALA A 71 -8.32 -1.31 24.46
N SER A 72 -8.30 -1.65 25.76
CA SER A 72 -8.62 -0.73 26.85
C SER A 72 -7.41 -0.32 27.70
N SER A 73 -6.34 -1.14 27.70
CA SER A 73 -5.09 -0.82 28.38
C SER A 73 -4.27 0.17 27.58
N ARG A 74 -3.77 1.22 28.24
CA ARG A 74 -2.87 2.20 27.63
C ARG A 74 -1.59 1.56 27.10
N GLU A 75 -1.00 0.63 27.86
CA GLU A 75 0.21 -0.10 27.45
C GLU A 75 0.00 -0.84 26.12
N VAL A 76 -1.14 -1.53 25.98
CA VAL A 76 -1.50 -2.25 24.75
C VAL A 76 -1.76 -1.29 23.60
N ILE A 77 -2.46 -0.18 23.86
CA ILE A 77 -2.74 0.87 22.85
C ILE A 77 -1.43 1.48 22.32
N ASP A 78 -0.48 1.79 23.21
CA ASP A 78 0.80 2.39 22.85
C ASP A 78 1.67 1.40 22.04
N MET A 79 1.67 0.11 22.39
CA MET A 79 2.34 -0.94 21.62
C MET A 79 1.72 -1.09 20.21
N LEU A 80 0.39 -1.17 20.11
CA LEU A 80 -0.29 -1.28 18.81
C LEU A 80 -0.05 -0.04 17.95
N GLU A 81 0.03 1.15 18.55
CA GLU A 81 0.38 2.37 17.83
C GLU A 81 1.80 2.31 17.26
N ALA A 82 2.77 1.86 18.04
CA ALA A 82 4.16 1.71 17.59
C ALA A 82 4.27 0.72 16.42
N VAL A 83 3.63 -0.45 16.54
CA VAL A 83 3.59 -1.46 15.45
C VAL A 83 2.97 -0.88 14.18
N ARG A 84 1.89 -0.10 14.30
CA ARG A 84 1.26 0.56 13.13
C ARG A 84 2.23 1.52 12.45
N ILE A 85 2.91 2.36 13.22
CA ILE A 85 3.85 3.36 12.70
C ILE A 85 5.00 2.68 11.94
N ASP A 86 5.54 1.59 12.51
CA ASP A 86 6.60 0.82 11.84
C ASP A 86 6.09 0.14 10.56
N ALA A 87 4.88 -0.40 10.56
CA ALA A 87 4.27 -0.96 9.37
C ALA A 87 4.04 0.11 8.27
N GLU A 88 3.55 1.30 8.64
CA GLU A 88 3.38 2.44 7.74
C GLU A 88 4.71 2.88 7.11
N LYS A 89 5.79 2.91 7.90
CA LYS A 89 7.14 3.21 7.43
C LYS A 89 7.63 2.17 6.40
N HIS A 90 7.50 0.88 6.70
CA HIS A 90 7.90 -0.17 5.76
C HIS A 90 7.05 -0.15 4.48
N ALA A 91 5.73 0.08 4.60
CA ALA A 91 4.84 0.19 3.45
C ALA A 91 5.26 1.33 2.52
N ALA A 92 5.64 2.48 3.07
CA ALA A 92 6.14 3.62 2.30
C ALA A 92 7.48 3.31 1.59
N GLN A 93 8.40 2.61 2.26
CA GLN A 93 9.68 2.20 1.67
C GLN A 93 9.50 1.21 0.51
N ILE A 94 8.65 0.20 0.69
CA ILE A 94 8.34 -0.79 -0.34
C ILE A 94 7.61 -0.12 -1.51
N SER A 95 6.61 0.73 -1.25
CA SER A 95 5.90 1.45 -2.32
C SER A 95 6.84 2.32 -3.15
N SER A 96 7.79 3.00 -2.50
CA SER A 96 8.80 3.82 -3.18
C SER A 96 9.76 2.97 -4.02
N LEU A 97 10.13 1.77 -3.57
CA LEU A 97 10.97 0.85 -4.35
C LEU A 97 10.19 0.26 -5.52
N LEU A 98 8.94 -0.15 -5.29
CA LEU A 98 8.02 -0.63 -6.32
C LEU A 98 7.85 0.40 -7.43
N GLU A 99 7.62 1.66 -7.07
CA GLU A 99 7.52 2.77 -8.03
C GLU A 99 8.77 2.89 -8.91
N ARG A 100 9.97 2.89 -8.31
CA ARG A 100 11.24 2.95 -9.05
C ARG A 100 11.44 1.74 -9.96
N MET A 101 11.19 0.53 -9.47
CA MET A 101 11.39 -0.71 -10.24
C MET A 101 10.37 -0.87 -11.35
N ALA A 102 9.12 -0.49 -11.09
CA ALA A 102 8.07 -0.41 -12.09
C ALA A 102 8.31 0.73 -13.08
N GLY A 103 9.36 1.56 -12.89
CA GLY A 103 9.69 2.77 -13.65
C GLY A 103 8.48 3.68 -13.84
N LEU A 104 7.70 3.83 -12.79
CA LEU A 104 6.61 4.78 -12.68
C LEU A 104 7.21 6.01 -11.98
N GLY A 105 7.08 7.19 -12.59
CA GLY A 105 7.83 8.38 -12.19
C GLY A 105 8.96 8.70 -13.18
N GLY A 106 8.64 9.50 -14.19
CA GLY A 106 9.60 10.00 -15.16
C GLY A 106 10.69 10.88 -14.53
N GLU A 107 11.86 10.89 -15.17
CA GLU A 107 12.90 11.88 -14.96
C GLU A 107 12.32 13.28 -15.15
N ARG A 108 12.65 14.20 -14.24
CA ARG A 108 12.41 15.62 -14.49
C ARG A 108 13.41 16.06 -15.56
N GLY A 109 12.92 16.41 -16.74
CA GLY A 109 13.54 17.47 -17.54
C GLY A 109 13.39 18.81 -16.84
#